data_AF-A0A135SK42-F1
#
_entry.id   AF-A0A135SK42-F1
#
_cell.length_a   1.000
_cell.length_b   1.000
_cell.length_c   1.000
_cell.angle_alpha   90.00
_cell.angle_beta   90.00
_cell.angle_gamma   90.00
#
_symmetry.space_group_name_H-M   'P 1'
#
loop_
_entity.id
_entity.type
_entity.pdbx_description
1 polymer ?
#
loop_
_entity_poly.entity_id
_entity_poly.type
_entity_poly.pdbx_seq_one_letter_code
_entity_poly.pdbx_strand_id
1 'polypeptide(L)'
;MPIPESEYLSPVWKDGIFNNRVAFVTGGAGSICSAQTRALVRLGANACIIGRNVEKTESMAKDIATARPGAKVIGIGGCDVRNPQSLQDAADRCAKELGGIDFVIAGAAGNFIAPLSGMSPNAFKAVIDIDVLGTFNTLKATIPYLVESAKNNPTPSQNGLTGGRIIFVSATFHWTGMPLQAHVSAAKAAVDALMASVTLEYGPFGVTSNAIAPGPIKDTEGMQRLSSSKQDQAKADAVVPQGRWGVIRDIADSTVYLFSDAGSFVNGQAIPVDGGAWRRQGALAVGTDEDMRYPDFLLKGEISKHVKSGRKTESKL
;
A
#
# COMPACT_ATOMS: atom_id res chain seq x y z
N MET A 1 3.13 14.09 17.13
CA MET A 1 3.89 15.28 16.69
C MET A 1 3.72 15.30 15.19
N PRO A 2 3.24 16.42 14.61
CA PRO A 2 2.98 16.47 13.18
C PRO A 2 4.27 16.17 12.42
N ILE A 3 4.24 15.13 11.58
CA ILE A 3 5.34 14.79 10.69
C ILE A 3 5.49 15.88 9.60
N PRO A 4 6.71 16.31 9.24
CA PRO A 4 6.93 17.25 8.16
C PRO A 4 6.26 16.79 6.85
N GLU A 5 5.69 17.72 6.08
CA GLU A 5 5.00 17.41 4.82
C GLU A 5 5.88 16.63 3.83
N SER A 6 7.16 16.99 3.77
CA SER A 6 8.15 16.33 2.91
C SER A 6 8.38 14.85 3.23
N GLU A 7 7.99 14.36 4.40
CA GLU A 7 8.13 12.95 4.78
C GLU A 7 7.00 12.06 4.26
N TYR A 8 5.84 12.63 3.90
CA TYR A 8 4.67 11.85 3.47
C TYR A 8 4.06 12.33 2.14
N LEU A 9 4.48 13.46 1.59
CA LEU A 9 3.93 13.98 0.34
C LEU A 9 5.00 14.68 -0.51
N SER A 10 5.05 14.36 -1.80
CA SER A 10 5.91 15.09 -2.74
C SER A 10 5.32 16.46 -3.11
N PRO A 11 6.16 17.49 -3.36
CA PRO A 11 5.70 18.85 -3.67
C PRO A 11 5.13 19.02 -5.10
N VAL A 12 4.86 17.90 -5.79
CA VAL A 12 4.38 17.89 -7.19
C VAL A 12 2.86 17.88 -7.29
N TRP A 13 2.16 17.55 -6.20
CA TRP A 13 0.71 17.44 -6.19
C TRP A 13 0.05 18.80 -6.00
N LYS A 14 -0.93 19.10 -6.85
CA LYS A 14 -1.71 20.35 -6.77
C LYS A 14 -2.61 20.31 -5.53
N ASP A 15 -2.68 21.42 -4.81
CA ASP A 15 -3.61 21.57 -3.68
C ASP A 15 -5.07 21.41 -4.13
N GLY A 16 -5.87 20.77 -3.28
CA GLY A 16 -7.32 20.65 -3.45
C GLY A 16 -7.78 19.59 -4.46
N ILE A 17 -6.88 18.76 -4.99
CA ILE A 17 -7.25 17.67 -5.93
C ILE A 17 -8.16 16.59 -5.33
N PHE A 18 -8.38 16.62 -4.01
CA PHE A 18 -9.38 15.78 -3.32
C PHE A 18 -10.41 16.58 -2.53
N ASN A 19 -10.63 17.84 -2.89
CA ASN A 19 -11.63 18.67 -2.20
C ASN A 19 -13.00 18.00 -2.18
N ASN A 20 -13.62 18.00 -1.00
CA ASN A 20 -14.93 17.40 -0.75
C ASN A 20 -14.99 15.88 -1.00
N ARG A 21 -13.84 15.19 -0.94
CA ARG A 21 -13.79 13.73 -0.97
C ARG A 21 -13.66 13.13 0.41
N VAL A 22 -14.12 11.90 0.56
CA VAL A 22 -14.04 11.14 1.80
C VAL A 22 -13.30 9.83 1.58
N ALA A 23 -12.25 9.60 2.38
CA ALA A 23 -11.50 8.35 2.40
C ALA A 23 -11.91 7.47 3.59
N PHE A 24 -12.24 6.20 3.34
CA PHE A 24 -12.46 5.18 4.36
C PHE A 24 -11.29 4.19 4.39
N VAL A 25 -10.60 4.08 5.52
CA VAL A 25 -9.27 3.41 5.57
C VAL A 25 -9.20 2.40 6.70
N THR A 26 -9.14 1.10 6.37
CA THR A 26 -8.85 0.07 7.37
C THR A 26 -7.36 -0.06 7.60
N GLY A 27 -6.98 -0.26 8.87
CA GLY A 27 -5.56 -0.21 9.25
C GLY A 27 -4.99 1.21 9.28
N GLY A 28 -5.84 2.25 9.23
CA GLY A 28 -5.40 3.65 9.11
C GLY A 28 -4.59 4.21 10.29
N ALA A 29 -4.51 3.46 11.40
CA ALA A 29 -3.60 3.75 12.51
C ALA A 29 -2.17 3.23 12.32
N GLY A 30 -1.93 2.38 11.30
CA GLY A 30 -0.62 1.83 10.98
C GLY A 30 0.20 2.75 10.10
N SER A 31 1.54 2.64 10.19
CA SER A 31 2.52 3.51 9.52
C SER A 31 2.27 3.81 8.03
N ILE A 32 1.91 2.80 7.22
CA ILE A 32 1.65 2.99 5.79
C ILE A 32 0.33 3.74 5.56
N CYS A 33 -0.77 3.20 6.10
CA CYS A 33 -2.10 3.73 5.83
C CYS A 33 -2.34 5.09 6.47
N SER A 34 -1.68 5.40 7.59
CA SER A 34 -1.72 6.75 8.17
C SER A 34 -1.06 7.78 7.26
N ALA A 35 0.07 7.45 6.61
CA ALA A 35 0.75 8.32 5.65
C ALA A 35 -0.09 8.53 4.37
N GLN A 36 -0.66 7.43 3.83
CA GLN A 36 -1.59 7.51 2.70
C GLN A 36 -2.78 8.43 3.03
N THR A 37 -3.41 8.22 4.18
CA THR A 37 -4.56 9.03 4.63
C THR A 37 -4.16 10.50 4.80
N ARG A 38 -2.98 10.76 5.39
CA ARG A 38 -2.47 12.11 5.60
C ARG A 38 -2.25 12.86 4.29
N ALA A 39 -1.68 12.21 3.29
CA ALA A 39 -1.53 12.78 1.95
C ALA A 39 -2.88 13.18 1.35
N LEU A 40 -3.89 12.31 1.42
CA LEU A 40 -5.24 12.62 0.92
C LEU A 40 -5.87 13.81 1.67
N VAL A 41 -5.74 13.83 3.00
CA VAL A 41 -6.28 14.92 3.85
C VAL A 41 -5.58 16.25 3.54
N ARG A 42 -4.25 16.24 3.42
CA ARG A 42 -3.45 17.41 3.05
C ARG A 42 -3.89 18.00 1.72
N LEU A 43 -4.29 17.15 0.77
CA LEU A 43 -4.68 17.50 -0.59
C LEU A 43 -6.18 17.76 -0.79
N GLY A 44 -7.01 17.71 0.27
CA GLY A 44 -8.40 18.16 0.17
C GLY A 44 -9.44 17.24 0.80
N ALA A 45 -9.09 15.98 1.08
CA ALA A 45 -10.05 14.99 1.56
C ALA A 45 -10.36 15.13 3.05
N ASN A 46 -11.53 14.62 3.45
CA ASN A 46 -11.81 14.18 4.82
C ASN A 46 -11.59 12.66 4.89
N ALA A 47 -11.50 12.11 6.11
CA ALA A 47 -11.22 10.69 6.26
C ALA A 47 -11.88 10.04 7.47
N CYS A 48 -12.13 8.75 7.37
CA CYS A 48 -12.47 7.86 8.47
C CYS A 48 -11.44 6.73 8.51
N ILE A 49 -10.70 6.61 9.61
CA ILE A 49 -9.73 5.54 9.81
C ILE A 49 -10.25 4.52 10.82
N ILE A 50 -10.04 3.25 10.50
CA ILE A 50 -10.59 2.11 11.25
C ILE A 50 -9.46 1.27 11.85
N GLY A 51 -9.62 0.88 13.11
CA GLY A 51 -8.68 0.01 13.79
C GLY A 51 -9.24 -0.64 15.05
N ARG A 52 -8.56 -1.68 15.53
CA ARG A 52 -8.98 -2.45 16.72
C ARG A 52 -8.68 -1.73 18.03
N ASN A 53 -7.53 -1.05 18.10
CA ASN A 53 -7.13 -0.33 19.31
C ASN A 53 -7.76 1.07 19.29
N VAL A 54 -8.54 1.40 20.32
CA VAL A 54 -9.34 2.63 20.37
C VAL A 54 -8.44 3.85 20.45
N GLU A 55 -7.56 3.87 21.43
CA GLU A 55 -6.72 5.02 21.75
C GLU A 55 -5.76 5.36 20.60
N LYS A 56 -5.13 4.34 20.01
CA LYS A 56 -4.20 4.49 18.87
C LYS A 56 -4.94 5.02 17.64
N THR A 57 -6.15 4.52 17.36
CA THR A 57 -6.92 4.93 16.19
C THR A 57 -7.41 6.36 16.32
N GLU A 58 -7.98 6.72 17.47
CA GLU A 58 -8.45 8.09 17.71
C GLU A 58 -7.30 9.11 17.80
N SER A 59 -6.17 8.74 18.41
CA SER A 59 -4.99 9.59 18.46
C SER A 59 -4.42 9.83 17.05
N MET A 60 -4.32 8.78 16.23
CA MET A 60 -3.86 8.93 14.84
C MET A 60 -4.81 9.80 14.01
N ALA A 61 -6.12 9.68 14.20
CA ALA A 61 -7.10 10.52 13.50
C ALA A 61 -6.89 12.00 13.81
N LYS A 62 -6.71 12.34 15.10
CA LYS A 62 -6.39 13.71 15.55
C LYS A 62 -5.09 14.22 14.94
N ASP A 63 -4.05 13.40 14.91
CA ASP A 63 -2.75 13.77 14.35
C ASP A 63 -2.84 13.96 12.82
N ILE A 64 -3.58 13.12 12.09
CA ILE A 64 -3.83 13.28 10.64
C ILE A 64 -4.62 14.55 10.35
N ALA A 65 -5.61 14.91 11.18
CA ALA A 65 -6.41 16.12 10.99
C ALA A 65 -5.56 17.41 11.00
N THR A 66 -4.38 17.38 11.63
CA THR A 66 -3.45 18.52 11.62
C THR A 66 -2.83 18.81 10.24
N ALA A 67 -2.92 17.87 9.29
CA ALA A 67 -2.32 18.02 7.96
C ALA A 67 -2.99 19.10 7.11
N ARG A 68 -4.23 19.50 7.43
CA ARG A 68 -4.92 20.61 6.75
C ARG A 68 -5.91 21.29 7.71
N PRO A 69 -5.88 22.63 7.85
CA PRO A 69 -6.88 23.35 8.62
C PRO A 69 -8.32 23.02 8.18
N GLY A 70 -9.19 22.72 9.14
CA GLY A 70 -10.60 22.39 8.88
C GLY A 70 -10.85 20.96 8.36
N ALA A 71 -9.82 20.12 8.23
CA ALA A 71 -10.00 18.71 7.90
C ALA A 71 -10.82 17.98 8.97
N LYS A 72 -11.76 17.14 8.52
CA LYS A 72 -12.51 16.22 9.38
C LYS A 72 -11.91 14.83 9.25
N VAL A 73 -11.36 14.31 10.35
CA VAL A 73 -10.82 12.95 10.41
C VAL A 73 -11.41 12.22 11.59
N ILE A 74 -12.17 11.16 11.32
CA ILE A 74 -12.82 10.33 12.35
C ILE A 74 -11.95 9.09 12.58
N GLY A 75 -11.63 8.80 13.83
CA GLY A 75 -11.03 7.52 14.22
C GLY A 75 -12.10 6.60 14.81
N ILE A 76 -12.35 5.45 14.20
CA ILE A 76 -13.24 4.42 14.74
C ILE A 76 -12.39 3.27 15.28
N GLY A 77 -12.19 3.30 16.59
CA GLY A 77 -11.57 2.25 17.38
C GLY A 77 -12.48 1.04 17.64
N GLY A 78 -11.92 -0.04 18.17
CA GLY A 78 -12.69 -1.23 18.57
C GLY A 78 -13.30 -2.02 17.40
N CYS A 79 -13.00 -1.64 16.17
CA CYS A 79 -13.52 -2.27 14.97
C CYS A 79 -12.53 -3.31 14.45
N ASP A 80 -12.95 -4.57 14.43
CA ASP A 80 -12.18 -5.67 13.84
C ASP A 80 -12.71 -5.97 12.44
N VAL A 81 -11.84 -5.92 11.44
CA VAL A 81 -12.21 -6.19 10.04
C VAL A 81 -12.78 -7.60 9.83
N ARG A 82 -12.50 -8.53 10.75
CA ARG A 82 -13.08 -9.88 10.75
C ARG A 82 -14.56 -9.90 11.11
N ASN A 83 -15.11 -8.81 11.64
CA ASN A 83 -16.53 -8.64 11.96
C ASN A 83 -17.23 -7.79 10.88
N PRO A 84 -18.03 -8.39 9.98
CA PRO A 84 -18.70 -7.67 8.91
C PRO A 84 -19.65 -6.59 9.42
N GLN A 85 -20.39 -6.85 10.51
CA GLN A 85 -21.35 -5.89 11.05
C GLN A 85 -20.64 -4.63 11.57
N SER A 86 -19.52 -4.83 12.27
CA SER A 86 -18.73 -3.70 12.79
C SER A 86 -18.20 -2.81 11.66
N LEU A 87 -17.82 -3.39 10.53
CA LEU A 87 -17.40 -2.62 9.35
C LEU A 87 -18.57 -1.92 8.65
N GLN A 88 -19.75 -2.55 8.58
CA GLN A 88 -20.95 -1.91 8.06
C GLN A 88 -21.32 -0.69 8.90
N ASP A 89 -21.40 -0.84 10.22
CA ASP A 89 -21.72 0.26 11.14
C ASP A 89 -20.70 1.41 11.02
N ALA A 90 -19.42 1.07 10.83
CA ALA A 90 -18.36 2.06 10.63
C ALA A 90 -18.50 2.80 9.29
N ALA A 91 -18.82 2.10 8.20
CA ALA A 91 -19.05 2.70 6.88
C ALA A 91 -20.28 3.62 6.90
N ASP A 92 -21.38 3.17 7.51
CA ASP A 92 -22.61 3.95 7.67
C ASP A 92 -22.34 5.23 8.47
N ARG A 93 -21.59 5.12 9.57
CA ARG A 93 -21.18 6.27 10.39
C ARG A 93 -20.30 7.23 9.60
N CYS A 94 -19.32 6.74 8.84
CA CYS A 94 -18.47 7.56 7.98
C CYS A 94 -19.32 8.36 6.98
N ALA A 95 -20.21 7.67 6.26
CA ALA A 95 -21.06 8.31 5.27
C ALA A 95 -22.00 9.35 5.90
N LYS A 96 -22.57 9.05 7.06
CA LYS A 96 -23.44 9.97 7.81
C LYS A 96 -22.71 11.23 8.27
N GLU A 97 -21.50 11.09 8.82
CA GLU A 97 -20.77 12.22 9.43
C GLU A 97 -19.95 13.04 8.41
N LEU A 98 -19.47 12.40 7.33
CA LEU A 98 -18.59 13.03 6.33
C LEU A 98 -19.26 13.26 4.97
N GLY A 99 -20.46 12.71 4.74
CA GLY A 99 -21.28 12.95 3.56
C GLY A 99 -21.16 11.90 2.44
N GLY A 100 -20.31 10.88 2.60
CA GLY A 100 -20.13 9.81 1.62
C GLY A 100 -18.85 9.02 1.83
N ILE A 101 -18.51 8.15 0.87
CA ILE A 101 -17.21 7.48 0.77
C ILE A 101 -16.82 7.46 -0.72
N ASP A 102 -15.75 8.18 -1.06
CA ASP A 102 -15.25 8.27 -2.43
C ASP A 102 -14.05 7.36 -2.66
N PHE A 103 -13.23 7.20 -1.62
CA PHE A 103 -12.00 6.43 -1.67
C PHE A 103 -11.98 5.40 -0.55
N VAL A 104 -11.56 4.18 -0.87
CA VAL A 104 -11.37 3.11 0.12
C VAL A 104 -9.94 2.61 0.08
N ILE A 105 -9.30 2.52 1.24
CA ILE A 105 -8.02 1.79 1.40
C ILE A 105 -8.28 0.59 2.30
N ALA A 106 -8.23 -0.60 1.72
CA ALA A 106 -8.25 -1.87 2.46
C ALA A 106 -6.82 -2.23 2.88
N GLY A 107 -6.40 -1.75 4.05
CA GLY A 107 -5.00 -1.79 4.50
C GLY A 107 -4.75 -2.60 5.78
N ALA A 108 -5.79 -3.07 6.47
CA ALA A 108 -5.61 -3.91 7.64
C ALA A 108 -4.94 -5.25 7.28
N ALA A 109 -3.87 -5.59 8.00
CA ALA A 109 -3.10 -6.81 7.75
C ALA A 109 -2.51 -7.40 9.03
N GLY A 110 -2.32 -8.72 9.03
CA GLY A 110 -1.59 -9.50 10.02
C GLY A 110 -0.38 -10.16 9.37
N ASN A 111 0.78 -10.09 10.03
CA ASN A 111 1.97 -10.79 9.56
C ASN A 111 2.94 -11.10 10.70
N PHE A 112 3.66 -12.21 10.55
CA PHE A 112 4.72 -12.70 11.44
C PHE A 112 5.65 -13.62 10.64
N ILE A 113 6.85 -13.88 11.15
CA ILE A 113 7.84 -14.77 10.53
C ILE A 113 7.70 -16.16 11.15
N ALA A 114 7.47 -17.19 10.33
CA ALA A 114 7.48 -18.58 10.79
C ALA A 114 7.79 -19.56 9.65
N PRO A 115 8.61 -20.60 9.89
CA PRO A 115 8.78 -21.68 8.92
C PRO A 115 7.44 -22.41 8.70
N LEU A 116 7.22 -22.88 7.47
CA LEU A 116 6.03 -23.68 7.12
C LEU A 116 5.82 -24.87 8.07
N SER A 117 6.89 -25.58 8.43
CA SER A 117 6.85 -26.71 9.36
C SER A 117 6.50 -26.32 10.80
N GLY A 118 6.74 -25.07 11.20
CA GLY A 118 6.45 -24.57 12.54
C GLY A 118 5.14 -23.78 12.65
N MET A 119 4.43 -23.58 11.53
CA MET A 119 3.21 -22.79 11.50
C MET A 119 2.00 -23.65 11.76
N SER A 120 1.26 -23.35 12.83
CA SER A 120 0.01 -24.05 13.10
C SER A 120 -1.10 -23.63 12.13
N PRO A 121 -2.10 -24.50 11.87
CA PRO A 121 -3.27 -24.13 11.07
C PRO A 121 -3.99 -22.88 11.60
N ASN A 122 -4.05 -22.70 12.93
CA ASN A 122 -4.66 -21.52 13.54
C ASN A 122 -3.87 -20.24 13.26
N ALA A 123 -2.54 -20.31 13.26
CA ALA A 123 -1.68 -19.17 12.95
C ALA A 123 -1.83 -18.76 11.48
N PHE A 124 -1.89 -19.74 10.56
CA PHE A 124 -2.19 -19.49 9.14
C PHE A 124 -3.58 -18.87 8.96
N LYS A 125 -4.61 -19.49 9.57
CA LYS A 125 -6.00 -19.01 9.51
C LYS A 125 -6.14 -17.59 10.03
N ALA A 126 -5.46 -17.22 11.12
CA ALA A 126 -5.54 -15.87 11.67
C ALA A 126 -5.15 -14.79 10.64
N VAL A 127 -4.17 -15.05 9.78
CA VAL A 127 -3.77 -14.12 8.71
C VAL A 127 -4.78 -14.11 7.59
N ILE A 128 -5.30 -15.27 7.18
CA ILE A 128 -6.38 -15.34 6.18
C ILE A 128 -7.62 -14.58 6.65
N ASP A 129 -8.03 -14.74 7.91
CA ASP A 129 -9.18 -14.03 8.47
C ASP A 129 -8.98 -12.51 8.45
N ILE A 130 -7.78 -12.03 8.80
CA ILE A 130 -7.50 -10.58 8.83
C ILE A 130 -7.38 -10.02 7.41
N ASP A 131 -6.50 -10.60 6.59
CA ASP A 131 -6.10 -10.02 5.32
C ASP A 131 -7.09 -10.32 4.20
N VAL A 132 -7.65 -11.53 4.14
CA VAL A 132 -8.58 -11.93 3.07
C VAL A 132 -10.00 -11.59 3.46
N LEU A 133 -10.51 -12.16 4.56
CA LEU A 133 -11.89 -11.91 4.99
C LEU A 133 -12.07 -10.45 5.42
N GLY A 134 -11.11 -9.86 6.12
CA GLY A 134 -11.17 -8.44 6.47
C GLY A 134 -11.20 -7.51 5.27
N THR A 135 -10.41 -7.82 4.23
CA THR A 135 -10.46 -7.09 2.95
C THR A 135 -11.82 -7.24 2.26
N PHE A 136 -12.32 -8.47 2.15
CA PHE A 136 -13.64 -8.74 1.57
C PHE A 136 -14.76 -8.02 2.32
N ASN A 137 -14.74 -8.05 3.66
CA ASN A 137 -15.73 -7.37 4.49
C ASN A 137 -15.66 -5.85 4.31
N THR A 138 -14.45 -5.29 4.19
CA THR A 138 -14.24 -3.85 3.91
C THR A 138 -14.87 -3.47 2.58
N LEU A 139 -14.58 -4.25 1.53
CA LEU A 139 -15.20 -4.08 0.22
C LEU A 139 -16.73 -4.17 0.33
N LYS A 140 -17.26 -5.21 0.98
CA LYS A 140 -18.70 -5.43 1.07
C LYS A 140 -19.44 -4.28 1.76
N ALA A 141 -18.86 -3.73 2.84
CA ALA A 141 -19.42 -2.61 3.58
C ALA A 141 -19.37 -1.28 2.80
N THR A 142 -18.40 -1.12 1.89
CA THR A 142 -18.12 0.18 1.26
C THR A 142 -18.54 0.28 -0.22
N ILE A 143 -18.70 -0.85 -0.92
CA ILE A 143 -18.96 -0.85 -2.36
C ILE A 143 -20.23 -0.10 -2.79
N PRO A 144 -21.36 -0.09 -2.03
CA PRO A 144 -22.52 0.72 -2.42
C PRO A 144 -22.20 2.22 -2.46
N TYR A 145 -21.36 2.71 -1.54
CA TYR A 145 -20.94 4.11 -1.50
C TYR A 145 -19.97 4.46 -2.63
N LEU A 146 -19.05 3.54 -2.97
CA LEU A 146 -18.15 3.72 -4.11
C LEU A 146 -18.90 3.80 -5.43
N VAL A 147 -19.93 2.97 -5.63
CA VAL A 147 -20.79 3.03 -6.82
C VAL A 147 -21.53 4.36 -6.91
N GLU A 148 -22.11 4.83 -5.80
CA GLU A 148 -22.76 6.15 -5.77
C GLU A 148 -21.77 7.29 -5.99
N SER A 149 -20.56 7.21 -5.42
CA SER A 149 -19.50 8.18 -5.66
C SER A 149 -19.02 8.19 -7.12
N ALA A 150 -18.85 7.04 -7.76
CA ALA A 150 -18.48 6.95 -9.18
C ALA A 150 -19.54 7.58 -10.09
N LYS A 151 -20.82 7.30 -9.82
CA LYS A 151 -21.95 7.90 -10.54
C LYS A 151 -21.97 9.43 -10.41
N ASN A 152 -21.70 9.95 -9.22
CA ASN A 152 -21.69 11.40 -8.95
C ASN A 152 -20.40 12.08 -9.44
N ASN A 153 -19.33 11.32 -9.67
CA ASN A 153 -18.02 11.81 -10.06
C ASN A 153 -17.44 11.00 -11.23
N PRO A 154 -18.11 11.02 -12.41
CA PRO A 154 -17.72 10.20 -13.54
C PRO A 154 -16.33 10.57 -14.07
N THR A 155 -15.67 9.59 -14.67
CA THR A 155 -14.40 9.79 -15.38
C THR A 155 -14.60 9.66 -16.90
N PRO A 156 -13.85 10.41 -17.75
CA PRO A 156 -12.88 11.45 -17.39
C PRO A 156 -13.51 12.63 -16.65
N SER A 157 -12.82 13.13 -15.63
CA SER A 157 -13.33 14.23 -14.80
C SER A 157 -13.32 15.55 -15.55
N GLN A 158 -14.39 16.34 -15.42
CA GLN A 158 -14.46 17.69 -16.01
C GLN A 158 -13.81 18.76 -15.11
N ASN A 159 -13.65 18.48 -13.81
CA ASN A 159 -13.11 19.42 -12.82
C ASN A 159 -11.83 18.91 -12.13
N GLY A 160 -11.30 17.77 -12.60
CA GLY A 160 -10.12 17.11 -12.04
C GLY A 160 -10.35 16.35 -10.73
N LEU A 161 -11.58 16.34 -10.20
CA LEU A 161 -11.95 15.58 -9.01
C LEU A 161 -12.62 14.25 -9.38
N THR A 162 -12.32 13.21 -8.62
CA THR A 162 -12.67 11.82 -8.95
C THR A 162 -13.36 11.13 -7.78
N GLY A 163 -14.08 10.03 -8.02
CA GLY A 163 -14.74 9.25 -6.96
C GLY A 163 -14.80 7.77 -7.30
N GLY A 164 -15.36 6.97 -6.39
CA GLY A 164 -15.57 5.54 -6.56
C GLY A 164 -14.30 4.74 -6.78
N ARG A 165 -13.28 4.90 -5.92
CA ARG A 165 -11.99 4.22 -6.09
C ARG A 165 -11.59 3.41 -4.86
N ILE A 166 -11.03 2.23 -5.09
CA ILE A 166 -10.51 1.38 -4.03
C ILE A 166 -9.07 0.97 -4.30
N ILE A 167 -8.24 1.06 -3.26
CA ILE A 167 -6.88 0.53 -3.22
C ILE A 167 -6.80 -0.56 -2.15
N PHE A 168 -6.24 -1.70 -2.54
CA PHE A 168 -5.86 -2.77 -1.63
C PHE A 168 -4.38 -2.66 -1.28
N VAL A 169 -4.01 -2.82 -0.01
CA VAL A 169 -2.59 -2.96 0.38
C VAL A 169 -2.18 -4.43 0.29
N SER A 170 -1.37 -4.72 -0.72
CA SER A 170 -0.88 -6.06 -1.06
C SER A 170 0.62 -6.22 -0.73
N ALA A 171 1.25 -7.26 -1.25
CA ALA A 171 2.69 -7.50 -1.21
C ALA A 171 3.11 -8.41 -2.37
N THR A 172 4.36 -8.30 -2.80
CA THR A 172 4.90 -9.06 -3.94
C THR A 172 5.31 -10.50 -3.60
N PHE A 173 5.21 -10.92 -2.34
CA PHE A 173 5.66 -12.24 -1.86
C PHE A 173 5.05 -13.42 -2.64
N HIS A 174 3.82 -13.26 -3.12
CA HIS A 174 3.09 -14.35 -3.77
C HIS A 174 3.45 -14.56 -5.24
N TRP A 175 4.10 -13.58 -5.89
CA TRP A 175 4.56 -13.74 -7.27
C TRP A 175 5.72 -14.71 -7.41
N THR A 176 6.41 -14.98 -6.32
CA THR A 176 7.67 -15.72 -6.34
C THR A 176 7.87 -16.66 -5.15
N GLY A 177 7.05 -16.51 -4.10
CA GLY A 177 7.30 -17.06 -2.78
C GLY A 177 8.22 -16.16 -1.94
N MET A 178 8.07 -16.25 -0.62
CA MET A 178 8.95 -15.64 0.36
C MET A 178 9.17 -16.62 1.52
N PRO A 179 10.41 -17.03 1.80
CA PRO A 179 10.70 -17.90 2.93
C PRO A 179 10.12 -17.36 4.23
N LEU A 180 9.59 -18.26 5.06
CA LEU A 180 8.99 -17.97 6.37
C LEU A 180 7.71 -17.09 6.35
N GLN A 181 7.12 -16.87 5.17
CA GLN A 181 5.98 -15.95 4.97
C GLN A 181 4.86 -16.54 4.08
N ALA A 182 4.61 -17.84 4.18
CA ALA A 182 3.64 -18.54 3.34
C ALA A 182 2.18 -18.06 3.54
N HIS A 183 1.78 -17.80 4.79
CA HIS A 183 0.44 -17.30 5.17
C HIS A 183 0.11 -15.96 4.51
N VAL A 184 0.99 -14.97 4.67
CA VAL A 184 0.80 -13.64 4.09
C VAL A 184 0.92 -13.68 2.56
N SER A 185 1.77 -14.55 2.01
CA SER A 185 1.84 -14.77 0.55
C SER A 185 0.50 -15.27 0.01
N ALA A 186 -0.07 -16.32 0.62
CA ALA A 186 -1.39 -16.83 0.22
C ALA A 186 -2.49 -15.77 0.37
N ALA A 187 -2.47 -15.01 1.47
CA ALA A 187 -3.44 -13.95 1.70
C ALA A 187 -3.36 -12.83 0.66
N LYS A 188 -2.15 -12.36 0.30
CA LYS A 188 -1.99 -11.28 -0.67
C LYS A 188 -2.29 -11.71 -2.11
N ALA A 189 -2.07 -12.98 -2.46
CA ALA A 189 -2.58 -13.53 -3.71
C ALA A 189 -4.11 -13.45 -3.80
N ALA A 190 -4.80 -13.78 -2.70
CA ALA A 190 -6.27 -13.67 -2.66
C ALA A 190 -6.75 -12.21 -2.71
N VAL A 191 -6.04 -11.28 -2.07
CA VAL A 191 -6.33 -9.83 -2.16
C VAL A 191 -6.19 -9.32 -3.61
N ASP A 192 -5.13 -9.70 -4.32
CA ASP A 192 -4.93 -9.33 -5.72
C ASP A 192 -6.03 -9.93 -6.63
N ALA A 193 -6.46 -11.16 -6.35
CA ALA A 193 -7.58 -11.79 -7.05
C ALA A 193 -8.91 -11.06 -6.79
N LEU A 194 -9.20 -10.69 -5.53
CA LEU A 194 -10.39 -9.91 -5.18
C LEU A 194 -10.39 -8.54 -5.88
N MET A 195 -9.24 -7.87 -5.93
CA MET A 195 -9.07 -6.60 -6.64
C MET A 195 -9.43 -6.74 -8.13
N ALA A 196 -9.01 -7.83 -8.78
CA ALA A 196 -9.35 -8.12 -10.17
C ALA A 196 -10.86 -8.40 -10.35
N SER A 197 -11.49 -9.15 -9.44
CA SER A 197 -12.95 -9.35 -9.46
C SER A 197 -13.72 -8.03 -9.35
N VAL A 198 -13.32 -7.14 -8.43
CA VAL A 198 -13.96 -5.82 -8.29
C VAL A 198 -13.84 -4.99 -9.56
N THR A 199 -12.69 -5.07 -10.24
CA THR A 199 -12.47 -4.38 -11.51
C THR A 199 -13.50 -4.80 -12.57
N LEU A 200 -13.78 -6.10 -12.68
CA LEU A 200 -14.71 -6.64 -13.68
C LEU A 200 -16.18 -6.41 -13.29
N GLU A 201 -16.52 -6.62 -12.03
CA GLU A 201 -17.91 -6.53 -11.56
C GLU A 201 -18.39 -5.09 -11.34
N TYR A 202 -17.50 -4.20 -10.89
CA TYR A 202 -17.83 -2.81 -10.55
C TYR A 202 -17.28 -1.76 -11.52
N GLY A 203 -16.38 -2.15 -12.43
CA GLY A 203 -15.89 -1.31 -13.52
C GLY A 203 -17.02 -0.71 -14.40
N PRO A 204 -18.07 -1.46 -14.77
CA PRO A 204 -19.21 -0.91 -15.51
C PRO A 204 -19.96 0.21 -14.79
N PHE A 205 -19.84 0.29 -13.46
CA PHE A 205 -20.41 1.36 -12.64
C PHE A 205 -19.45 2.53 -12.42
N GLY A 206 -18.29 2.52 -13.08
CA GLY A 206 -17.27 3.56 -12.98
C GLY A 206 -16.31 3.40 -11.80
N VAL A 207 -16.37 2.28 -11.05
CA VAL A 207 -15.47 2.03 -9.93
C VAL A 207 -14.10 1.59 -10.44
N THR A 208 -13.02 2.18 -9.91
CA THR A 208 -11.65 1.69 -10.14
C THR A 208 -11.12 0.95 -8.93
N SER A 209 -10.40 -0.13 -9.19
CA SER A 209 -9.89 -1.07 -8.20
C SER A 209 -8.45 -1.43 -8.55
N ASN A 210 -7.53 -1.12 -7.65
CA ASN A 210 -6.10 -1.39 -7.82
C ASN A 210 -5.49 -1.87 -6.51
N ALA A 211 -4.28 -2.42 -6.56
CA ALA A 211 -3.49 -2.74 -5.38
C ALA A 211 -2.17 -1.97 -5.40
N ILE A 212 -1.70 -1.58 -4.23
CA ILE A 212 -0.32 -1.14 -4.02
C ILE A 212 0.38 -2.26 -3.25
N ALA A 213 1.54 -2.71 -3.74
CA ALA A 213 2.38 -3.70 -3.08
C ALA A 213 3.66 -3.02 -2.57
N PRO A 214 3.71 -2.59 -1.29
CA PRO A 214 4.90 -1.97 -0.71
C PRO A 214 6.07 -2.94 -0.64
N GLY A 215 7.27 -2.41 -0.89
CA GLY A 215 8.54 -3.08 -0.63
C GLY A 215 9.03 -2.93 0.81
N PRO A 216 10.36 -3.02 1.04
CA PRO A 216 10.94 -2.61 2.31
C PRO A 216 10.81 -1.09 2.48
N ILE A 217 9.99 -0.65 3.43
CA ILE A 217 9.76 0.76 3.74
C ILE A 217 10.33 1.10 5.14
N LYS A 218 11.24 2.07 5.20
CA LYS A 218 11.93 2.49 6.43
C LYS A 218 10.92 2.92 7.51
N ASP A 219 11.28 2.68 8.76
CA ASP A 219 10.57 3.14 9.97
C ASP A 219 9.10 2.70 10.09
N THR A 220 8.72 1.63 9.39
CA THR A 220 7.38 1.04 9.48
C THR A 220 7.30 -0.07 10.51
N GLU A 221 6.13 -0.22 11.14
CA GLU A 221 5.85 -1.35 12.06
C GLU A 221 6.08 -2.70 11.40
N GLY A 222 5.79 -2.81 10.09
CA GLY A 222 6.06 -4.00 9.30
C GLY A 222 7.55 -4.33 9.27
N MET A 223 8.39 -3.36 8.91
CA MET A 223 9.83 -3.59 8.87
C MET A 223 10.44 -3.81 10.26
N GLN A 224 9.97 -3.14 11.30
CA GLN A 224 10.45 -3.38 12.68
C GLN A 224 10.19 -4.82 13.16
N ARG A 225 9.14 -5.48 12.66
CA ARG A 225 8.87 -6.91 12.97
C ARG A 225 9.66 -7.87 12.10
N LEU A 226 10.05 -7.44 10.89
CA LEU A 226 10.65 -8.28 9.88
C LEU A 226 12.18 -8.17 9.82
N SER A 227 12.76 -7.04 10.23
CA SER A 227 14.20 -6.82 10.26
C SER A 227 14.76 -7.05 11.67
N SER A 228 15.94 -7.64 11.74
CA SER A 228 16.71 -7.66 12.99
C SER A 228 17.40 -6.32 13.17
N SER A 229 17.42 -5.76 14.38
CA SER A 229 18.15 -4.53 14.73
C SER A 229 19.68 -4.57 14.50
N LYS A 230 20.20 -5.71 14.05
CA LYS A 230 21.62 -5.97 13.77
C LYS A 230 21.99 -5.90 12.28
N GLN A 231 21.05 -5.59 11.39
CA GLN A 231 21.33 -5.55 9.95
C GLN A 231 22.08 -4.26 9.58
N ASP A 232 23.20 -4.42 8.86
CA ASP A 232 23.93 -3.31 8.25
C ASP A 232 23.03 -2.65 7.18
N GLN A 233 22.66 -1.39 7.41
CA GLN A 233 21.73 -0.65 6.55
C GLN A 233 22.25 -0.53 5.12
N ALA A 234 23.56 -0.40 4.91
CA ALA A 234 24.13 -0.31 3.56
C ALA A 234 23.92 -1.62 2.78
N LYS A 235 24.09 -2.77 3.45
CA LYS A 235 23.81 -4.09 2.85
C LYS A 235 22.32 -4.30 2.61
N ALA A 236 21.48 -3.79 3.51
CA ALA A 236 20.03 -3.86 3.38
C ALA A 236 19.50 -2.96 2.25
N ASP A 237 20.10 -1.80 2.02
CA ASP A 237 19.74 -0.91 0.91
C ASP A 237 20.24 -1.48 -0.43
N ALA A 238 21.43 -2.12 -0.45
CA ALA A 238 22.01 -2.74 -1.66
C ALA A 238 21.20 -3.93 -2.21
N VAL A 239 20.31 -4.54 -1.42
CA VAL A 239 19.40 -5.58 -1.94
C VAL A 239 18.24 -4.99 -2.75
N VAL A 240 17.95 -3.69 -2.64
CA VAL A 240 16.96 -3.02 -3.48
C VAL A 240 17.66 -2.47 -4.73
N PRO A 241 17.22 -2.77 -5.97
CA PRO A 241 17.86 -2.25 -7.18
C PRO A 241 18.00 -0.73 -7.23
N GLN A 242 17.03 0.02 -6.70
CA GLN A 242 17.10 1.48 -6.58
C GLN A 242 18.14 1.98 -5.54
N GLY A 243 18.80 1.08 -4.81
CA GLY A 243 19.88 1.41 -3.86
C GLY A 243 19.41 2.02 -2.54
N ARG A 244 18.12 1.96 -2.24
CA ARG A 244 17.54 2.41 -0.96
C ARG A 244 16.27 1.63 -0.63
N TRP A 245 15.95 1.48 0.64
CA TRP A 245 14.57 1.21 1.05
C TRP A 245 13.66 2.40 0.73
N GLY A 246 12.38 2.09 0.55
CA GLY A 246 11.33 3.09 0.39
C GLY A 246 11.10 3.89 1.67
N VAL A 247 10.41 5.01 1.54
CA VAL A 247 9.86 5.79 2.66
C VAL A 247 8.34 5.86 2.52
N ILE A 248 7.64 6.23 3.60
CA ILE A 248 6.18 6.30 3.59
C ILE A 248 5.62 7.22 2.48
N ARG A 249 6.36 8.28 2.11
CA ARG A 249 6.04 9.14 0.96
C ARG A 249 5.91 8.38 -0.35
N ASP A 250 6.78 7.39 -0.63
CA ASP A 250 6.75 6.64 -1.89
C ASP A 250 5.40 5.92 -2.07
N ILE A 251 4.85 5.39 -0.98
CA ILE A 251 3.54 4.72 -0.95
C ILE A 251 2.39 5.74 -1.01
N ALA A 252 2.52 6.85 -0.29
CA ALA A 252 1.52 7.90 -0.26
C ALA A 252 1.36 8.57 -1.65
N ASP A 253 2.44 8.91 -2.33
CA ASP A 253 2.39 9.49 -3.68
C ASP A 253 1.76 8.52 -4.70
N SER A 254 2.06 7.22 -4.60
CA SER A 254 1.42 6.20 -5.44
C SER A 254 -0.09 6.09 -5.18
N THR A 255 -0.51 6.33 -3.94
CA THR A 255 -1.92 6.37 -3.53
C THR A 255 -2.61 7.61 -4.12
N VAL A 256 -1.97 8.78 -4.02
CA VAL A 256 -2.46 10.02 -4.62
C VAL A 256 -2.63 9.85 -6.12
N TYR A 257 -1.63 9.29 -6.82
CA TYR A 257 -1.72 9.00 -8.24
C TYR A 257 -2.97 8.18 -8.58
N LEU A 258 -3.13 7.00 -7.96
CA LEU A 258 -4.22 6.07 -8.24
C LEU A 258 -5.61 6.62 -7.89
N PHE A 259 -5.72 7.49 -6.88
CA PHE A 259 -6.99 8.13 -6.56
C PHE A 259 -7.26 9.40 -7.37
N SER A 260 -6.23 10.10 -7.86
CA SER A 260 -6.38 11.33 -8.66
C SER A 260 -6.84 11.08 -10.09
N ASP A 261 -7.24 12.14 -10.79
CA ASP A 261 -7.62 12.05 -12.22
C ASP A 261 -6.50 11.49 -13.12
N ALA A 262 -5.22 11.66 -12.73
CA ALA A 262 -4.08 11.08 -13.44
C ALA A 262 -4.10 9.53 -13.48
N GLY A 263 -4.68 8.90 -12.45
CA GLY A 263 -4.87 7.45 -12.39
C GLY A 263 -6.23 6.97 -12.88
N SER A 264 -7.06 7.84 -13.49
CA SER A 264 -8.46 7.53 -13.83
C SER A 264 -8.67 6.34 -14.78
N PHE A 265 -7.65 6.01 -15.58
CA PHE A 265 -7.70 4.88 -16.50
C PHE A 265 -6.78 3.70 -16.08
N VAL A 266 -6.24 3.74 -14.87
CA VAL A 266 -5.51 2.60 -14.28
C VAL A 266 -6.51 1.79 -13.47
N ASN A 267 -6.79 0.56 -13.90
CA ASN A 267 -7.76 -0.32 -13.26
C ASN A 267 -7.31 -1.78 -13.36
N GLY A 268 -7.51 -2.56 -12.30
CA GLY A 268 -7.12 -3.97 -12.25
C GLY A 268 -5.63 -4.22 -12.07
N GLN A 269 -4.85 -3.25 -11.58
CA GLN A 269 -3.39 -3.37 -11.47
C GLN A 269 -2.91 -3.49 -10.03
N ALA A 270 -2.05 -4.48 -9.78
CA ALA A 270 -1.21 -4.52 -8.58
C ALA A 270 0.13 -3.84 -8.89
N ILE A 271 0.39 -2.70 -8.25
CA ILE A 271 1.55 -1.85 -8.51
C ILE A 271 2.58 -2.01 -7.40
N PRO A 272 3.75 -2.60 -7.69
CA PRO A 272 4.89 -2.61 -6.78
C PRO A 272 5.43 -1.22 -6.55
N VAL A 273 5.63 -0.87 -5.28
CA VAL A 273 6.32 0.35 -4.87
C VAL A 273 7.45 -0.07 -3.94
N ASP A 274 8.51 -0.61 -4.54
CA ASP A 274 9.55 -1.34 -3.84
C ASP A 274 10.97 -1.13 -4.39
N GLY A 275 11.16 -0.13 -5.26
CA GLY A 275 12.45 0.14 -5.89
C GLY A 275 12.99 -1.02 -6.74
N GLY A 276 12.10 -1.91 -7.21
CA GLY A 276 12.44 -3.09 -8.01
C GLY A 276 12.84 -4.31 -7.18
N ALA A 277 12.71 -4.28 -5.85
CA ALA A 277 13.15 -5.36 -4.96
C ALA A 277 12.56 -6.73 -5.37
N TRP A 278 11.29 -6.80 -5.75
CA TRP A 278 10.64 -8.04 -6.15
C TRP A 278 11.20 -8.65 -7.44
N ARG A 279 11.74 -7.82 -8.35
CA ARG A 279 12.39 -8.27 -9.59
C ARG A 279 13.74 -8.90 -9.30
N ARG A 280 14.35 -8.57 -8.16
CA ARG A 280 15.62 -9.13 -7.72
C ARG A 280 15.39 -10.47 -7.02
N GLN A 281 15.03 -11.48 -7.80
CA GLN A 281 14.96 -12.86 -7.33
C GLN A 281 15.86 -13.74 -8.16
N GLY A 282 17.05 -13.99 -7.61
CA GLY A 282 18.17 -14.66 -8.26
C GLY A 282 19.42 -14.55 -7.40
N ALA A 283 20.47 -15.30 -7.75
CA ALA A 283 21.71 -15.36 -7.00
C ALA A 283 22.30 -13.95 -6.76
N LEU A 284 22.88 -13.74 -5.56
CA LEU A 284 23.63 -12.52 -5.23
C LEU A 284 24.85 -12.30 -6.14
N ALA A 285 25.26 -13.35 -6.87
CA ALA A 285 26.29 -13.33 -7.89
C ALA A 285 25.66 -13.50 -9.29
N VAL A 286 26.10 -12.69 -10.25
CA VAL A 286 25.70 -12.76 -11.66
C VAL A 286 26.92 -13.17 -12.47
N GLY A 287 26.97 -14.39 -13.00
CA GLY A 287 28.06 -14.84 -13.86
C GLY A 287 28.92 -15.93 -13.25
N THR A 288 30.10 -16.16 -13.84
CA THR A 288 30.98 -17.32 -13.57
C THR A 288 31.96 -17.10 -12.42
N ASP A 289 32.11 -15.87 -11.94
CA ASP A 289 33.19 -15.46 -11.04
C ASP A 289 32.64 -14.93 -9.71
N GLU A 290 33.35 -15.19 -8.60
CA GLU A 290 32.90 -14.87 -7.23
C GLU A 290 32.79 -13.37 -6.93
N ASP A 291 33.49 -12.54 -7.72
CA ASP A 291 33.56 -11.08 -7.63
C ASP A 291 32.42 -10.37 -8.37
N MET A 292 31.68 -11.09 -9.23
CA MET A 292 30.51 -10.55 -9.95
C MET A 292 29.26 -10.47 -9.06
N ARG A 293 29.37 -9.78 -7.93
CA ARG A 293 28.25 -9.57 -7.00
C ARG A 293 27.43 -8.37 -7.39
N TYR A 294 26.11 -8.56 -7.51
CA TYR A 294 25.21 -7.45 -7.81
C TYR A 294 24.93 -6.63 -6.52
N PRO A 295 24.94 -5.28 -6.58
CA PRO A 295 25.14 -4.43 -7.77
C PRO A 295 26.60 -4.01 -8.01
N ASP A 296 27.55 -4.44 -7.18
CA ASP A 296 28.93 -3.96 -7.13
C ASP A 296 29.62 -3.93 -8.51
N PHE A 297 29.51 -5.02 -9.29
CA PHE A 297 30.16 -5.09 -10.60
C PHE A 297 29.60 -4.07 -11.61
N LEU A 298 28.29 -3.73 -11.53
CA LEU A 298 27.67 -2.68 -12.35
C LEU A 298 28.12 -1.29 -11.91
N LEU A 299 28.24 -1.07 -10.60
CA LEU A 299 28.66 0.22 -10.05
C LEU A 299 30.15 0.50 -10.30
N LYS A 300 30.98 -0.54 -10.38
CA LYS A 300 32.40 -0.45 -10.69
C LYS A 300 32.71 -0.43 -12.19
N GLY A 301 31.75 -0.81 -13.05
CA GLY A 301 31.98 -0.99 -14.49
C GLY A 301 32.81 -2.23 -14.83
N GLU A 302 33.04 -3.11 -13.86
CA GLU A 302 33.89 -4.30 -14.01
C GLU A 302 33.02 -5.50 -14.37
N ILE A 303 33.17 -6.04 -15.59
CA ILE A 303 32.47 -7.26 -16.02
C ILE A 303 33.52 -8.34 -16.23
N SER A 304 33.25 -9.54 -15.70
CA SER A 304 34.11 -10.70 -15.90
C SER A 304 34.47 -10.90 -17.38
N LYS A 305 35.76 -11.15 -17.63
CA LYS A 305 36.30 -11.54 -18.95
C LYS A 305 35.66 -12.82 -19.53
N HIS A 306 35.03 -13.63 -18.68
CA HIS A 306 34.35 -14.86 -19.07
C HIS A 306 32.93 -14.60 -19.57
N VAL A 307 32.38 -13.40 -19.34
CA VAL A 307 31.14 -12.96 -19.95
C VAL A 307 31.46 -12.42 -21.35
N LYS A 308 30.88 -13.03 -22.40
CA LYS A 308 30.99 -12.51 -23.77
C LYS A 308 30.33 -11.14 -23.85
N SER A 309 31.10 -10.07 -23.69
CA SER A 309 30.66 -8.73 -24.03
C SER A 309 30.76 -8.58 -25.55
N GLY A 310 29.67 -8.21 -26.22
CA GLY A 310 29.70 -7.89 -27.66
C GLY A 310 30.53 -6.65 -28.01
N ARG A 311 31.26 -6.07 -27.05
CA ARG A 311 32.06 -4.85 -27.19
C ARG A 311 33.54 -5.23 -27.28
N LYS A 312 34.18 -4.90 -28.40
CA LYS A 312 35.64 -5.02 -28.59
C LYS A 312 36.45 -3.92 -27.86
N THR A 313 35.80 -3.07 -27.08
CA THR A 313 36.41 -1.91 -26.43
C THR A 313 35.88 -1.75 -25.01
N GLU A 314 36.79 -1.37 -24.11
CA GLU A 314 36.55 -1.12 -22.69
C GLU A 314 35.37 -0.15 -22.50
N SER A 315 34.41 -0.57 -21.67
CA SER A 315 33.25 0.23 -21.27
C SER A 315 33.69 1.40 -20.40
N LYS A 316 33.13 2.59 -20.62
CA LYS A 316 33.27 3.79 -19.75
C LYS A 316 32.10 3.99 -18.78
N LEU A 317 31.22 3.01 -18.66
CA LEU A 317 30.37 2.86 -17.48
C LEU A 317 31.17 2.11 -16.43
#